data_AF-A0A8J3YY15-F1
#
_entry.id   AF-A0A8J3YY15-F1
#
_cell.length_a   1.000
_cell.length_b   1.000
_cell.length_c   1.000
_cell.angle_alpha   90.00
_cell.angle_beta   90.00
_cell.angle_gamma   90.00
#
_symmetry.space_group_name_H-M   'P 1'
#
loop_
_entity.id
_entity.type
_entity.pdbx_description
1 polymer ?
#
loop_
_entity_poly.entity_id
_entity_poly.type
_entity_poly.pdbx_seq_one_letter_code
_entity_poly.pdbx_strand_id
1 'polypeptide(L)'
;MTTSPSGISFHVDGWPPTKNEATSLLAAGSSQATRVRALLQAAEHAATICGWVTTDADVSLDLVVRGPGQPPADATNYLGGISDVLQDKIVGRNLDVAHLGELAAVALYRDDRQIRHIEYGERAPNQPSYTVRIHHLSPPTAAPAASTPPDAALEETPTERGRRVVAALAAKGAELVSSSSRSTRYRAAG
;
A
#
# COMPACT_ATOMS: atom_id res chain seq x y z
N MET A 1 -23.44 6.39 22.53
CA MET A 1 -22.33 6.63 21.57
C MET A 1 -21.49 5.38 21.56
N THR A 2 -21.66 4.52 20.57
CA THR A 2 -20.87 3.29 20.40
C THR A 2 -19.55 3.72 19.74
N THR A 3 -18.45 3.67 20.48
CA THR A 3 -17.12 3.92 19.91
C THR A 3 -16.77 2.78 18.97
N SER A 4 -16.59 3.08 17.68
CA SER A 4 -16.10 2.08 16.72
C SER A 4 -14.75 1.51 17.19
N PRO A 5 -14.50 0.20 17.01
CA PRO A 5 -13.22 -0.39 17.39
C PRO A 5 -12.06 0.31 16.66
N SER A 6 -10.91 0.45 17.32
CA SER A 6 -9.69 1.02 16.71
C SER A 6 -8.96 0.04 15.79
N GLY A 7 -9.36 -1.24 15.80
CA GLY A 7 -8.81 -2.26 14.92
C GLY A 7 -9.68 -3.51 14.79
N ILE A 8 -9.39 -4.31 13.78
CA ILE A 8 -9.99 -5.60 13.47
C ILE A 8 -8.88 -6.62 13.18
N SER A 9 -9.04 -7.85 13.66
CA SER A 9 -8.10 -8.95 13.40
C SER A 9 -8.88 -10.24 13.13
N PHE A 10 -8.46 -11.00 12.13
CA PHE A 10 -9.07 -12.30 11.83
C PHE A 10 -8.08 -13.27 11.19
N HIS A 11 -8.40 -14.56 11.32
CA HIS A 11 -7.63 -15.68 10.79
C HIS A 11 -8.38 -16.31 9.62
N VAL A 12 -7.63 -16.77 8.63
CA VAL A 12 -8.17 -17.49 7.47
C VAL A 12 -7.32 -18.72 7.19
N ASP A 13 -7.97 -19.85 7.00
CA ASP A 13 -7.31 -21.08 6.57
C ASP A 13 -7.03 -21.06 5.06
N GLY A 14 -5.92 -21.67 4.65
CA GLY A 14 -5.45 -21.66 3.27
C GLY A 14 -4.49 -20.50 2.95
N TRP A 15 -4.07 -20.40 1.69
CA TRP A 15 -3.22 -19.31 1.23
C TRP A 15 -4.03 -18.05 0.95
N PRO A 16 -3.44 -16.84 1.11
CA PRO A 16 -4.14 -15.61 0.75
C PRO A 16 -4.46 -15.54 -0.76
N PRO A 17 -5.49 -14.77 -1.15
CA PRO A 17 -5.70 -14.41 -2.54
C PRO A 17 -4.50 -13.62 -3.09
N THR A 18 -4.16 -13.82 -4.35
CA THR A 18 -2.97 -13.21 -4.98
C THR A 18 -3.35 -12.33 -6.16
N LYS A 19 -2.70 -11.16 -6.28
CA LYS A 19 -2.85 -10.25 -7.42
C LYS A 19 -1.85 -10.58 -8.54
N ASN A 20 -1.93 -11.78 -9.10
CA ASN A 20 -0.99 -12.25 -10.13
C ASN A 20 -1.67 -12.73 -11.43
N GLU A 21 -3.00 -12.68 -11.52
CA GLU A 21 -3.75 -13.11 -12.70
C GLU A 21 -4.09 -11.95 -13.63
N ALA A 22 -4.13 -12.22 -14.94
CA ALA A 22 -4.61 -11.27 -15.95
C ALA A 22 -6.13 -11.02 -15.86
N THR A 23 -6.87 -11.95 -15.25
CA THR A 23 -8.30 -11.83 -14.94
C THR A 23 -8.51 -11.17 -13.59
N SER A 24 -9.57 -10.35 -13.48
CA SER A 24 -9.93 -9.70 -12.22
C SER A 24 -10.06 -10.74 -11.10
N LEU A 25 -9.38 -10.49 -9.98
CA LEU A 25 -9.40 -11.31 -8.76
C LEU A 25 -10.83 -11.58 -8.25
N LEU A 26 -11.73 -10.65 -8.50
CA LEU A 26 -13.14 -10.69 -8.08
C LEU A 26 -14.06 -11.21 -9.18
N ALA A 27 -13.55 -11.75 -10.29
CA ALA A 27 -14.40 -12.34 -11.32
C ALA A 27 -14.90 -13.73 -10.91
N ALA A 28 -16.15 -14.06 -11.27
CA ALA A 28 -16.79 -15.33 -10.92
C ALA A 28 -16.01 -16.59 -11.37
N GLY A 29 -15.22 -16.48 -12.44
CA GLY A 29 -14.40 -17.56 -12.97
C GLY A 29 -12.93 -17.55 -12.55
N SER A 30 -12.50 -16.66 -11.65
CA SER A 30 -11.10 -16.63 -11.19
C SER A 30 -10.76 -17.88 -10.40
N SER A 31 -9.53 -18.37 -10.57
CA SER A 31 -9.00 -19.49 -9.77
C SER A 31 -8.93 -19.14 -8.27
N GLN A 32 -9.02 -17.85 -7.94
CA GLN A 32 -8.93 -17.30 -6.59
C GLN A 32 -10.29 -17.22 -5.88
N ALA A 33 -11.42 -17.51 -6.56
CA ALA A 33 -12.77 -17.31 -6.03
C ALA A 33 -12.99 -17.93 -4.64
N THR A 34 -12.47 -19.14 -4.41
CA THR A 34 -12.54 -19.81 -3.10
C THR A 34 -11.75 -19.06 -2.02
N ARG A 35 -10.55 -18.55 -2.34
CA ARG A 35 -9.72 -17.79 -1.40
C ARG A 35 -10.32 -16.42 -1.09
N VAL A 36 -10.88 -15.76 -2.09
CA VAL A 36 -11.61 -14.49 -1.95
C VAL A 36 -12.82 -14.68 -1.02
N ARG A 37 -13.62 -15.71 -1.25
CA ARG A 37 -14.78 -16.01 -0.41
C ARG A 37 -14.38 -16.28 1.05
N ALA A 38 -13.36 -17.11 1.27
CA ALA A 38 -12.85 -17.40 2.61
C ALA A 38 -12.38 -16.13 3.34
N LEU A 39 -11.69 -15.23 2.63
CA LEU A 39 -11.27 -13.93 3.18
C LEU A 39 -12.46 -13.05 3.57
N LEU A 40 -13.43 -12.89 2.67
CA LEU A 40 -14.61 -12.05 2.93
C LEU A 40 -15.46 -12.59 4.08
N GLN A 41 -15.62 -13.91 4.18
CA GLN A 41 -16.35 -14.54 5.28
C GLN A 41 -15.68 -14.29 6.64
N ALA A 42 -14.35 -14.43 6.72
CA ALA A 42 -13.63 -14.17 7.95
C ALA A 42 -13.68 -12.68 8.35
N ALA A 43 -13.57 -11.78 7.36
CA ALA A 43 -13.69 -10.35 7.57
C ALA A 43 -15.09 -9.94 8.05
N GLU A 44 -16.16 -10.45 7.42
CA GLU A 44 -17.55 -10.22 7.81
C GLU A 44 -17.81 -10.68 9.25
N HIS A 45 -17.37 -11.89 9.58
CA HIS A 45 -17.53 -12.46 10.90
C HIS A 45 -16.84 -11.62 11.97
N ALA A 46 -15.58 -11.24 11.74
CA ALA A 46 -14.83 -10.42 12.67
C ALA A 46 -15.41 -8.99 12.79
N ALA A 47 -15.84 -8.39 11.68
CA ALA A 47 -16.46 -7.07 11.67
C ALA A 47 -17.75 -7.07 12.47
N THR A 48 -18.57 -8.10 12.32
CA THR A 48 -19.82 -8.29 13.08
C THR A 48 -19.54 -8.42 14.58
N ILE A 49 -18.53 -9.20 14.98
CA ILE A 49 -18.19 -9.41 16.39
C ILE A 49 -17.66 -8.14 17.05
N CYS A 50 -16.74 -7.43 16.39
CA CYS A 50 -16.07 -6.28 16.99
C CYS A 50 -16.79 -4.94 16.71
N GLY A 51 -17.82 -4.94 15.87
CA GLY A 51 -18.53 -3.73 15.46
C GLY A 51 -17.71 -2.85 14.50
N TRP A 52 -16.82 -3.44 13.71
CA TRP A 52 -16.09 -2.70 12.67
C TRP A 52 -17.05 -2.28 11.56
N VAL A 53 -16.91 -1.04 11.11
CA VAL A 53 -17.65 -0.48 9.98
C VAL A 53 -16.63 -0.01 8.95
N THR A 54 -16.94 -0.16 7.66
CA THR A 54 -16.12 0.36 6.57
C THR A 54 -15.70 1.80 6.85
N THR A 55 -14.40 2.05 6.89
CA THR A 55 -13.85 3.34 7.32
C THR A 55 -13.33 4.15 6.13
N ASP A 56 -13.39 5.48 6.26
CA ASP A 56 -12.75 6.44 5.36
C ASP A 56 -11.38 6.92 5.93
N ALA A 57 -11.00 6.46 7.12
CA ALA A 57 -9.74 6.83 7.77
C ALA A 57 -8.53 6.12 7.14
N ASP A 58 -7.34 6.72 7.29
CA ASP A 58 -6.09 6.02 6.98
C ASP A 58 -5.91 4.81 7.93
N VAL A 59 -5.38 3.71 7.39
CA VAL A 59 -5.22 2.44 8.11
C VAL A 59 -3.82 1.85 7.98
N SER A 60 -3.46 1.02 8.96
CA SER A 60 -2.38 0.04 8.79
C SER A 60 -2.94 -1.31 8.35
N LEU A 61 -2.13 -2.09 7.63
CA LEU A 61 -2.39 -3.48 7.28
C LEU A 61 -1.23 -4.36 7.75
N ASP A 62 -1.50 -5.26 8.68
CA ASP A 62 -0.52 -6.27 9.10
C ASP A 62 -0.95 -7.63 8.57
N LEU A 63 -0.04 -8.30 7.86
CA LEU A 63 -0.27 -9.62 7.28
C LEU A 63 0.78 -10.61 7.79
N VAL A 64 0.31 -11.65 8.49
CA VAL A 64 1.17 -12.79 8.86
C VAL A 64 0.73 -14.02 8.08
N VAL A 65 1.54 -14.43 7.10
CA VAL A 65 1.34 -15.64 6.31
C VAL A 65 2.01 -16.82 7.01
N ARG A 66 1.32 -17.95 7.01
CA ARG A 66 1.72 -19.20 7.66
C ARG A 66 1.62 -20.31 6.63
N GLY A 67 2.65 -21.14 6.50
CA GLY A 67 2.54 -22.38 5.75
C GLY A 67 3.85 -23.13 5.64
N PRO A 68 3.81 -24.37 5.14
CA PRO A 68 5.01 -25.17 4.95
C PRO A 68 5.80 -24.66 3.73
N GLY A 69 7.13 -24.60 3.87
CA GLY A 69 8.03 -24.28 2.76
C GLY A 69 7.88 -22.86 2.23
N GLN A 70 8.19 -22.69 0.95
CA GLN A 70 8.09 -21.39 0.27
C GLN A 70 6.63 -21.09 -0.11
N PRO A 71 6.10 -19.90 0.21
CA PRO A 71 4.76 -19.51 -0.22
C PRO A 71 4.61 -19.54 -1.75
N PRO A 72 3.42 -19.90 -2.29
CA PRO A 72 3.18 -19.95 -3.72
C PRO A 72 3.16 -18.59 -4.44
N ALA A 73 3.22 -17.48 -3.69
CA ALA A 73 3.37 -16.13 -4.24
C ALA A 73 4.22 -15.27 -3.31
N ASP A 74 4.81 -14.20 -3.84
CA ASP A 74 5.54 -13.23 -3.03
C ASP A 74 4.62 -12.35 -2.17
N ALA A 75 5.23 -11.67 -1.21
CA ALA A 75 4.55 -10.77 -0.27
C ALA A 75 3.71 -9.69 -0.98
N THR A 76 4.22 -9.12 -2.08
CA THR A 76 3.53 -8.02 -2.77
C THR A 76 2.27 -8.49 -3.47
N ASN A 77 2.29 -9.70 -4.01
CA ASN A 77 1.12 -10.34 -4.60
C ASN A 77 0.03 -10.66 -3.56
N TYR A 78 0.41 -11.11 -2.36
CA TYR A 78 -0.54 -11.32 -1.27
C TYR A 78 -1.11 -10.01 -0.74
N LEU A 79 -0.27 -9.03 -0.49
CA LEU A 79 -0.69 -7.71 -0.01
C LEU A 79 -1.64 -7.06 -1.01
N GLY A 80 -1.31 -7.09 -2.30
CA GLY A 80 -2.19 -6.58 -3.37
C GLY A 80 -3.52 -7.33 -3.44
N GLY A 81 -3.49 -8.66 -3.34
CA GLY A 81 -4.71 -9.49 -3.40
C GLY A 81 -5.64 -9.26 -2.20
N ILE A 82 -5.10 -9.27 -0.99
CA ILE A 82 -5.85 -8.95 0.24
C ILE A 82 -6.39 -7.52 0.16
N SER A 83 -5.56 -6.57 -0.27
CA SER A 83 -5.96 -5.17 -0.31
C SER A 83 -7.11 -4.93 -1.29
N ASP A 84 -7.06 -5.57 -2.46
CA ASP A 84 -8.12 -5.49 -3.47
C ASP A 84 -9.43 -6.14 -3.00
N VAL A 85 -9.37 -7.22 -2.22
CA VAL A 85 -10.56 -7.94 -1.73
C VAL A 85 -11.24 -7.20 -0.60
N LEU A 86 -10.49 -6.59 0.33
CA LEU A 86 -11.05 -5.99 1.54
C LEU A 86 -11.54 -4.54 1.33
N GLN A 87 -11.29 -3.93 0.18
CA GLN A 87 -11.84 -2.61 -0.15
C GLN A 87 -13.31 -2.67 -0.59
N ASP A 88 -13.95 -1.51 -0.60
CA ASP A 88 -15.29 -1.33 -1.15
C ASP A 88 -15.28 -1.60 -2.67
N LYS A 89 -16.18 -2.48 -3.10
CA LYS A 89 -16.23 -2.98 -4.48
C LYS A 89 -17.08 -2.08 -5.39
N ILE A 90 -17.84 -1.13 -4.81
CA ILE A 90 -18.73 -0.22 -5.52
C ILE A 90 -17.98 1.04 -5.98
N VAL A 91 -16.95 1.45 -5.25
CA VAL A 91 -16.20 2.69 -5.55
C VAL A 91 -15.28 2.47 -6.74
N GLY A 92 -15.66 3.04 -7.89
CA GLY A 92 -14.76 3.21 -9.05
C GLY A 92 -14.51 1.97 -9.92
N ARG A 93 -15.16 0.83 -9.66
CA ARG A 93 -15.00 -0.39 -10.48
C ARG A 93 -16.35 -0.93 -10.94
N ASN A 94 -16.55 -1.00 -12.25
CA ASN A 94 -17.73 -1.61 -12.87
C ASN A 94 -17.56 -3.15 -12.91
N LEU A 95 -17.36 -3.77 -11.73
CA LEU A 95 -17.07 -5.19 -11.58
C LEU A 95 -18.36 -5.98 -11.34
N ASP A 96 -18.57 -7.04 -12.12
CA ASP A 96 -19.62 -8.01 -11.84
C ASP A 96 -19.21 -8.92 -10.67
N VAL A 97 -19.68 -8.56 -9.49
CA VAL A 97 -19.46 -9.30 -8.23
C VAL A 97 -20.70 -10.05 -7.76
N ALA A 98 -21.72 -10.23 -8.63
CA ALA A 98 -23.00 -10.84 -8.24
C ALA A 98 -22.84 -12.26 -7.63
N HIS A 99 -21.86 -13.02 -8.10
CA HIS A 99 -21.53 -14.36 -7.60
C HIS A 99 -21.05 -14.40 -6.13
N LEU A 100 -20.71 -13.25 -5.53
CA LEU A 100 -20.35 -13.15 -4.11
C LEU A 100 -21.58 -13.02 -3.20
N GLY A 101 -22.77 -12.69 -3.75
CA GLY A 101 -23.97 -12.45 -2.94
C GLY A 101 -23.74 -11.36 -1.91
N GLU A 102 -24.19 -11.58 -0.66
CA GLU A 102 -24.01 -10.64 0.45
C GLU A 102 -22.54 -10.28 0.74
N LEU A 103 -21.60 -11.17 0.44
CA LEU A 103 -20.17 -10.92 0.63
C LEU A 103 -19.65 -9.79 -0.28
N ALA A 104 -20.39 -9.41 -1.33
CA ALA A 104 -20.07 -8.25 -2.15
C ALA A 104 -20.14 -6.93 -1.35
N ALA A 105 -20.92 -6.87 -0.26
CA ALA A 105 -21.02 -5.69 0.61
C ALA A 105 -19.90 -5.61 1.66
N VAL A 106 -19.14 -6.69 1.87
CA VAL A 106 -18.09 -6.75 2.90
C VAL A 106 -16.90 -5.91 2.45
N ALA A 107 -16.60 -4.87 3.22
CA ALA A 107 -15.43 -4.02 3.06
C ALA A 107 -14.94 -3.56 4.43
N LEU A 108 -13.63 -3.35 4.57
CA LEU A 108 -13.02 -2.81 5.80
C LEU A 108 -12.62 -1.34 5.64
N TYR A 109 -12.35 -0.90 4.42
CA TYR A 109 -12.05 0.48 4.02
C TYR A 109 -12.58 0.72 2.60
N ARG A 110 -12.67 1.98 2.16
CA ARG A 110 -13.20 2.32 0.82
C ARG A 110 -12.24 2.01 -0.30
N ASP A 111 -10.98 2.38 -0.11
CA ASP A 111 -9.96 2.37 -1.15
C ASP A 111 -8.64 1.92 -0.52
N ASP A 112 -7.93 1.00 -1.17
CA ASP A 112 -6.62 0.52 -0.70
C ASP A 112 -5.57 1.64 -0.59
N ARG A 113 -5.80 2.81 -1.21
CA ARG A 113 -5.02 4.04 -1.01
C ARG A 113 -5.04 4.57 0.42
N GLN A 114 -5.98 4.14 1.26
CA GLN A 114 -6.03 4.45 2.70
C GLN A 114 -4.95 3.70 3.50
N ILE A 115 -4.35 2.65 2.94
CA ILE A 115 -3.30 1.90 3.62
C ILE A 115 -2.01 2.72 3.60
N ARG A 116 -1.57 3.22 4.77
CA ARG A 116 -0.33 4.03 4.90
C ARG A 116 0.81 3.31 5.57
N HIS A 117 0.52 2.21 6.27
CA HIS A 117 1.51 1.40 6.95
C HIS A 117 1.24 -0.08 6.66
N ILE A 118 2.29 -0.83 6.36
CA ILE A 118 2.19 -2.26 6.05
C ILE A 118 3.25 -2.99 6.86
N GLU A 119 2.83 -4.01 7.59
CA GLU A 119 3.72 -5.02 8.15
C GLU A 119 3.45 -6.37 7.50
N TYR A 120 4.51 -7.08 7.12
CA TYR A 120 4.43 -8.40 6.54
C TYR A 120 5.37 -9.36 7.27
N GLY A 121 4.86 -10.54 7.61
CA GLY A 121 5.65 -11.59 8.23
C GLY A 121 5.28 -12.97 7.72
N GLU A 122 6.27 -13.85 7.65
CA GLU A 122 6.10 -15.27 7.34
C GLU A 122 6.44 -16.12 8.56
N ARG A 123 5.70 -17.21 8.75
CA ARG A 123 5.99 -18.24 9.74
C ARG A 123 5.85 -19.60 9.06
N ALA A 124 6.57 -20.60 9.56
CA ALA A 124 6.60 -21.95 8.98
C ALA A 124 5.85 -23.02 9.82
N PRO A 125 4.53 -22.94 10.04
CA PRO A 125 3.75 -24.05 10.54
C PRO A 125 3.39 -25.06 9.43
N ASN A 126 2.89 -26.22 9.81
CA ASN A 126 2.64 -27.34 8.89
C ASN A 126 1.45 -27.13 7.92
N GLN A 127 0.59 -26.13 8.17
CA GLN A 127 -0.63 -25.91 7.37
C GLN A 127 -0.74 -24.45 6.91
N PRO A 128 -1.10 -24.22 5.62
CA PRO A 128 -1.36 -22.87 5.10
C PRO A 128 -2.46 -22.14 5.86
N SER A 129 -2.18 -20.93 6.31
CA SER A 129 -3.14 -20.00 6.90
C SER A 129 -2.58 -18.58 6.90
N TYR A 130 -3.38 -17.59 7.26
CA TYR A 130 -2.89 -16.24 7.45
C TYR A 130 -3.74 -15.45 8.45
N THR A 131 -3.12 -14.45 9.07
CA THR A 131 -3.80 -13.47 9.92
C THR A 131 -3.71 -12.12 9.27
N VAL A 132 -4.84 -11.43 9.20
CA VAL A 132 -4.93 -10.03 8.78
C VAL A 132 -5.28 -9.19 10.01
N ARG A 133 -4.59 -8.07 10.17
CA ARG A 133 -4.94 -7.04 11.15
C ARG A 133 -5.02 -5.69 10.46
N ILE A 134 -6.05 -4.93 10.79
CA ILE A 134 -6.22 -3.57 10.32
C ILE A 134 -6.48 -2.68 11.53
N HIS A 135 -5.79 -1.56 11.58
CA HIS A 135 -5.95 -0.58 12.65
C HIS A 135 -6.09 0.81 12.06
N HIS A 136 -6.95 1.65 12.65
CA HIS A 136 -6.97 3.07 12.33
C HIS A 136 -5.63 3.70 12.69
N LEU A 137 -5.05 4.43 11.74
CA LEU A 137 -3.94 5.29 12.05
C LEU A 137 -4.50 6.56 12.68
N SER A 138 -4.09 6.84 13.91
CA SER A 138 -4.30 8.18 14.44
C SER A 138 -3.54 9.16 13.55
N PRO A 139 -4.12 10.32 13.19
CA PRO A 139 -3.32 11.37 12.57
C PRO A 139 -2.11 11.61 13.48
N PRO A 140 -0.92 11.84 12.92
CA PRO A 140 0.24 12.16 13.74
C PRO A 140 -0.20 13.27 14.69
N THR A 141 -0.21 12.97 15.99
CA THR A 141 -0.50 13.99 16.99
C THR A 141 0.51 15.09 16.69
N ALA A 142 0.04 16.26 16.25
CA ALA A 142 0.90 17.41 16.09
C ALA A 142 1.70 17.48 17.39
N ALA A 143 3.02 17.34 17.29
CA ALA A 143 3.88 17.39 18.46
C ALA A 143 3.42 18.59 19.30
N PRO A 144 3.27 18.46 20.63
CA PRO A 144 2.86 19.59 21.45
C PRO A 144 3.76 20.75 21.07
N ALA A 145 3.14 21.85 20.62
CA ALA A 145 3.84 23.02 20.13
C ALA A 145 5.00 23.28 21.08
N ALA A 146 6.22 23.15 20.55
CA ALA A 146 7.42 23.38 21.32
C ALA A 146 7.23 24.72 22.03
N SER A 147 7.24 24.67 23.36
CA SER A 147 7.18 25.87 24.18
C SER A 147 8.23 26.82 23.63
N THR A 148 7.79 27.95 23.10
CA THR A 148 8.65 28.99 22.54
C THR A 148 9.77 29.28 23.54
N PRO A 149 11.05 28.99 23.22
CA PRO A 149 12.13 29.60 23.97
C PRO A 149 12.16 31.08 23.62
N PRO A 150 12.36 31.97 24.61
CA PRO A 150 12.49 33.39 24.32
C PRO A 150 13.79 33.61 23.54
N ASP A 151 13.64 34.29 22.42
CA ASP A 151 14.59 35.20 21.80
C ASP A 151 16.09 34.84 21.87
N ALA A 152 16.60 34.28 20.78
CA ALA A 152 18.01 34.37 20.44
C ALA A 152 18.16 34.36 18.91
N ALA A 153 18.18 35.56 18.33
CA ALA A 153 18.68 35.81 16.99
C ALA A 153 20.13 35.29 16.86
N LEU A 154 20.37 34.39 15.91
CA LEU A 154 21.65 34.23 15.24
C LEU A 154 21.40 33.78 13.80
N GLU A 155 21.90 34.59 12.87
CA GLU A 155 21.85 34.35 11.43
C GLU A 155 22.53 33.02 11.04
N GLU A 156 21.86 32.21 10.24
CA GLU A 156 22.50 31.10 9.54
C GLU A 156 23.21 31.62 8.29
N THR A 157 24.53 31.76 8.38
CA THR A 157 25.38 31.90 7.19
C THR A 157 25.26 30.68 6.28
N PRO A 158 25.28 30.83 4.94
CA PRO A 158 25.16 29.72 4.00
C PRO A 158 26.24 28.67 4.22
N THR A 159 25.83 27.44 4.50
CA THR A 159 26.73 26.30 4.73
C THR A 159 27.57 26.00 3.48
N GLU A 160 28.86 25.70 3.68
CA GLU A 160 29.88 25.29 2.68
C GLU A 160 29.36 24.26 1.64
N ARG A 161 28.38 23.44 2.03
CA ARG A 161 27.72 22.43 1.20
C ARG A 161 26.90 23.03 0.04
N GLY A 162 26.27 24.20 0.25
CA GLY A 162 25.50 24.90 -0.79
C GLY A 162 26.39 25.50 -1.89
N ARG A 163 27.57 26.01 -1.52
CA ARG A 163 28.55 26.54 -2.50
C ARG A 163 29.11 25.47 -3.43
N ARG A 164 29.28 24.23 -2.94
CA ARG A 164 29.81 23.12 -3.76
C ARG A 164 28.82 22.64 -4.84
N VAL A 165 27.52 22.69 -4.56
CA VAL A 165 26.48 22.27 -5.54
C VAL A 165 26.35 23.28 -6.68
N VAL A 166 26.42 24.58 -6.37
CA VAL A 166 26.34 25.65 -7.39
C VAL A 166 27.60 25.67 -8.27
N ALA A 167 28.80 25.44 -7.71
CA ALA A 167 30.04 25.35 -8.48
C ALA A 167 30.07 24.12 -9.42
N ALA A 168 29.53 22.98 -8.97
CA ALA A 168 29.48 21.76 -9.79
C ALA A 168 28.49 21.88 -10.97
N LEU A 169 27.39 22.63 -10.81
CA LEU A 169 26.43 22.88 -11.88
C LEU A 169 26.96 23.86 -12.94
N ALA A 170 27.78 24.84 -12.55
CA ALA A 170 28.41 25.79 -13.48
C ALA A 170 29.48 25.13 -14.38
N ALA A 171 30.26 24.18 -13.86
CA ALA A 171 31.27 23.47 -14.63
C ALA A 171 30.65 22.56 -15.72
N LYS A 172 29.51 21.91 -15.42
CA LYS A 172 28.83 21.00 -16.35
C LYS A 172 28.08 21.71 -17.49
N GLY A 173 27.71 22.98 -17.28
CA GLY A 173 27.10 23.81 -18.33
C GLY A 173 28.10 24.27 -19.40
N ALA A 174 29.39 24.40 -19.07
CA ALA A 174 30.41 24.85 -20.03
C ALA A 174 30.85 23.75 -21.01
N GLU A 175 30.85 22.48 -20.62
CA GLU A 175 31.21 21.35 -21.51
C GLU A 175 30.16 21.11 -22.61
N LEU A 176 28.88 21.36 -22.32
CA LEU A 176 27.80 21.15 -23.29
C LEU A 176 27.74 22.23 -24.39
N VAL A 177 28.24 23.45 -24.12
CA VAL A 177 28.29 24.52 -25.12
C VAL A 177 29.52 24.36 -26.04
N SER A 178 30.63 23.80 -25.55
CA SER A 178 31.83 23.62 -26.36
C SER A 178 31.76 22.42 -27.34
N SER A 179 30.84 21.48 -27.12
CA SER A 179 30.66 20.31 -27.98
C SER A 179 29.71 20.54 -29.16
N SER A 180 29.04 21.70 -29.23
CA SER A 180 28.09 22.05 -30.30
C SER A 180 28.73 22.77 -31.51
N SER A 181 30.05 23.04 -31.49
CA SER A 181 30.74 23.78 -32.57
C SER A 181 31.63 22.93 -33.49
N ARG A 182 31.57 21.59 -33.43
CA ARG A 182 32.25 20.71 -34.40
C ARG A 182 31.31 19.67 -35.00
N SER A 183 30.42 20.10 -35.88
CA SER A 183 29.98 19.24 -36.98
C SER A 183 29.38 20.09 -38.10
N THR A 184 30.24 20.80 -38.81
CA THR A 184 29.90 21.34 -40.13
C THR A 184 30.92 20.77 -41.10
N ARG A 185 30.38 20.29 -42.23
CA ARG A 185 31.05 19.75 -43.43
C ARG A 185 31.27 18.23 -43.41
N TYR A 186 30.33 17.51 -44.01
CA TYR A 186 30.61 16.89 -45.30
C TYR A 186 29.34 16.83 -46.16
N ARG A 187 29.42 17.45 -47.34
CA ARG A 187 28.42 17.46 -48.42
C ARG A 187 29.15 17.01 -49.68
N ALA A 188 28.40 16.30 -50.54
CA ALA A 188 28.65 15.99 -51.95
C ALA A 188 29.70 14.88 -52.21
N ALA A 189 29.47 13.80 -52.96
CA ALA A 189 28.67 13.48 -54.17
C ALA A 189 29.64 13.18 -55.33
N GLY A 190 29.33 12.13 -56.09
CA GLY A 190 29.94 11.83 -57.39
C GLY A 190 31.01 10.77 -57.34
#